data_AF-A0A7S4GZ80-F1
#
_entry.id   AF-A0A7S4GZ80-F1
#
_cell.length_a   1.000
_cell.length_b   1.000
_cell.length_c   1.000
_cell.angle_alpha   90.00
_cell.angle_beta   90.00
_cell.angle_gamma   90.00
#
_symmetry.space_group_name_H-M   'P 1'
#
loop_
_entity.id
_entity.type
_entity.pdbx_description
1 polymer ?
#
loop_
_entity_poly.entity_id
_entity_poly.type
_entity_poly.pdbx_seq_one_letter_code
_entity_poly.pdbx_strand_id
1 'polypeptide(L)'
;MSSLIVLRHVRVENANAIAGLTYGFPAISHFLGFTHALSRRLQHSRGLTLDNCGVVCHQQQLQAYSSGYDRVFALTRNPLTKEAKTAAFNEEGRMHITVSLVVECNGVIDGGEAGAQALADELARLSLSQRLAGGTIVDIGNVSVMAYPATPAALRRITRRLLPGFALLDRSELLYDHYQTLHASNPQVEMLDAWLDFAALKQQAEGDEQSEHVEWRYLPKPAAGYLVPLQTGYRAISPLYAPDEVKNTRDAATPFRFAEALYGVGEWRSLHRISDLPQMLWQYHHQDDCYLCRGVMSAQEEYAEFNEE
;
A
#
# COMPACT_ATOMS: atom_id res chain seq x y z
N MET A 1 6.58 5.55 -25.64
CA MET A 1 7.78 5.34 -24.82
C MET A 1 7.36 5.55 -23.38
N SER A 2 7.71 4.64 -22.48
CA SER A 2 7.40 4.79 -21.06
C SER A 2 8.55 5.49 -20.34
N SER A 3 8.22 6.47 -19.52
CA SER A 3 9.15 7.18 -18.64
C SER A 3 8.84 6.84 -17.19
N LEU A 4 9.80 7.11 -16.31
CA LEU A 4 9.65 6.90 -14.87
C LEU A 4 9.67 8.24 -14.15
N ILE A 5 8.68 8.46 -13.29
CA ILE A 5 8.59 9.60 -12.41
C ILE A 5 8.88 9.14 -11.00
N VAL A 6 9.77 9.83 -10.29
CA VAL A 6 10.10 9.53 -8.90
C VAL A 6 9.85 10.76 -8.05
N LEU A 7 8.85 10.67 -7.16
CA LEU A 7 8.59 11.66 -6.10
C LEU A 7 9.29 11.16 -4.85
N ARG A 8 10.42 11.77 -4.51
CA ARG A 8 11.29 11.37 -3.41
C ARG A 8 10.93 12.09 -2.11
N HIS A 9 10.81 11.34 -1.02
CA HIS A 9 10.57 11.86 0.33
C HIS A 9 9.37 12.81 0.41
N VAL A 10 8.22 12.35 -0.10
CA VAL A 10 6.91 12.98 0.12
C VAL A 10 6.55 12.84 1.59
N ARG A 11 6.56 13.96 2.32
CA ARG A 11 6.19 14.03 3.73
C ARG A 11 4.71 14.34 3.83
N VAL A 12 3.98 13.45 4.51
CA VAL A 12 2.53 13.55 4.67
C VAL A 12 2.18 13.56 6.15
N GLU A 13 1.37 14.52 6.54
CA GLU A 13 0.85 14.62 7.89
C GLU A 13 -0.62 14.24 7.97
N ASN A 14 -0.98 13.53 9.05
CA ASN A 14 -2.33 13.06 9.33
C ASN A 14 -2.90 12.18 8.21
N ALA A 15 -2.07 11.31 7.63
CA ALA A 15 -2.53 10.26 6.73
C ALA A 15 -3.41 9.26 7.50
N ASN A 16 -4.43 8.72 6.84
CA ASN A 16 -5.32 7.72 7.40
C ASN A 16 -4.53 6.44 7.74
N ALA A 17 -4.65 5.99 8.99
CA ALA A 17 -3.97 4.81 9.51
C ALA A 17 -4.93 3.62 9.72
N ILE A 18 -6.16 3.68 9.22
CA ILE A 18 -7.17 2.61 9.27
C ILE A 18 -7.50 2.16 7.84
N ALA A 19 -7.39 0.87 7.58
CA ALA A 19 -7.67 0.22 6.31
C ALA A 19 -8.52 -1.04 6.53
N GLY A 20 -9.82 -0.84 6.75
CA GLY A 20 -10.74 -1.93 7.06
C GLY A 20 -10.38 -2.61 8.39
N LEU A 21 -10.02 -3.89 8.34
CA LEU A 21 -9.60 -4.70 9.48
C LEU A 21 -8.13 -4.47 9.89
N THR A 22 -7.34 -3.76 9.09
CA THR A 22 -5.93 -3.47 9.42
C THR A 22 -5.76 -2.02 9.87
N TYR A 23 -4.75 -1.80 10.71
CA TYR A 23 -4.29 -0.47 11.07
C TYR A 23 -2.78 -0.34 10.92
N GLY A 24 -2.30 0.89 10.77
CA GLY A 24 -0.90 1.20 10.48
C GLY A 24 -0.76 1.88 9.14
N PHE A 25 0.03 1.31 8.22
CA PHE A 25 0.27 1.92 6.92
C PHE A 25 -1.00 2.00 6.06
N PRO A 26 -1.22 3.08 5.27
CA PRO A 26 -2.46 3.24 4.51
C PRO A 26 -2.65 2.16 3.43
N ALA A 27 -3.90 1.85 3.09
CA ALA A 27 -4.20 0.92 1.99
C ALA A 27 -3.57 1.39 0.67
N ILE A 28 -3.11 0.43 -0.14
CA ILE A 28 -2.41 0.73 -1.40
C ILE A 28 -3.26 1.53 -2.40
N SER A 29 -4.59 1.36 -2.33
CA SER A 29 -5.56 2.10 -3.14
C SER A 29 -5.48 3.61 -2.96
N HIS A 30 -5.02 4.12 -1.82
CA HIS A 30 -4.79 5.55 -1.62
C HIS A 30 -3.67 6.10 -2.52
N PHE A 31 -2.60 5.31 -2.71
CA PHE A 31 -1.45 5.70 -3.53
C PHE A 31 -1.78 5.61 -5.01
N LEU A 32 -2.46 4.54 -5.44
CA LEU A 32 -2.96 4.44 -6.82
C LEU A 32 -4.01 5.51 -7.12
N GLY A 33 -4.86 5.87 -6.15
CA GLY A 33 -5.84 6.94 -6.28
C GLY A 33 -5.18 8.32 -6.45
N PHE A 34 -4.11 8.58 -5.69
CA PHE A 34 -3.30 9.78 -5.83
C PHE A 34 -2.61 9.85 -7.20
N THR A 35 -2.00 8.76 -7.65
CA THR A 35 -1.39 8.65 -8.98
C THR A 35 -2.42 8.88 -10.09
N HIS A 36 -3.61 8.30 -9.97
CA HIS A 36 -4.69 8.50 -10.92
C HIS A 36 -5.21 9.95 -10.93
N ALA A 37 -5.28 10.61 -9.77
CA ALA A 37 -5.67 12.02 -9.69
C ALA A 37 -4.65 12.94 -10.39
N LEU A 38 -3.36 12.66 -10.25
CA LEU A 38 -2.30 13.33 -11.01
C LEU A 38 -2.41 13.05 -12.51
N SER A 39 -2.62 11.77 -12.88
CA SER A 39 -2.82 11.32 -14.27
C SER A 39 -3.91 12.14 -14.97
N ARG A 40 -5.08 12.31 -14.33
CA ARG A 40 -6.19 13.10 -14.90
C ARG A 40 -5.83 14.56 -15.19
N ARG A 41 -5.00 15.18 -14.35
CA ARG A 41 -4.55 16.57 -14.56
C ARG A 41 -3.55 16.67 -15.70
N LEU A 42 -2.58 15.75 -15.74
CA LEU A 42 -1.56 15.71 -16.78
C LEU A 42 -2.12 15.31 -18.14
N GLN A 43 -3.14 14.45 -18.18
CA GLN A 43 -3.81 14.08 -19.42
C GLN A 43 -4.44 15.31 -20.08
N HIS A 44 -5.05 16.19 -19.28
CA HIS A 44 -5.63 17.43 -19.79
C HIS A 44 -4.56 18.48 -20.17
N SER A 45 -3.47 18.61 -19.41
CA SER A 45 -2.45 19.65 -19.66
C SER A 45 -1.40 19.26 -20.71
N ARG A 46 -1.05 17.97 -20.80
CA ARG A 46 0.10 17.47 -21.58
C ARG A 46 -0.18 16.17 -22.37
N GLY A 47 -1.35 15.57 -22.24
CA GLY A 47 -1.64 14.27 -22.88
C GLY A 47 -0.83 13.09 -22.32
N LEU A 48 -0.33 13.21 -21.08
CA LEU A 48 0.40 12.14 -20.39
C LEU A 48 -0.54 11.34 -19.49
N THR A 49 -0.32 10.04 -19.36
CA THR A 49 -1.03 9.17 -18.42
C THR A 49 -0.06 8.54 -17.42
N LEU A 50 -0.48 8.48 -16.16
CA LEU A 50 0.20 7.77 -15.09
C LEU A 50 -0.63 6.55 -14.69
N ASP A 51 0.00 5.38 -14.67
CA ASP A 51 -0.70 4.11 -14.50
C ASP A 51 -0.25 3.40 -13.21
N ASN A 52 0.96 2.85 -13.22
CA ASN A 52 1.45 2.01 -12.13
C ASN A 52 2.24 2.81 -11.10
N CYS A 53 2.17 2.40 -9.83
CA CYS A 53 2.79 3.10 -8.71
C CYS A 53 3.48 2.14 -7.75
N GLY A 54 4.78 2.32 -7.53
CA GLY A 54 5.52 1.71 -6.44
C GLY A 54 5.60 2.64 -5.24
N VAL A 55 5.53 2.06 -4.04
CA VAL A 55 5.54 2.79 -2.77
C VAL A 55 6.75 2.35 -1.96
N VAL A 56 7.60 3.31 -1.60
CA VAL A 56 8.72 3.11 -0.68
C VAL A 56 8.45 3.89 0.58
N CYS A 57 8.43 3.22 1.73
CA CYS A 57 8.32 3.88 3.03
C CYS A 57 9.72 4.11 3.62
N HIS A 58 10.00 5.36 4.00
CA HIS A 58 11.24 5.75 4.67
C HIS A 58 11.04 5.90 6.16
N GLN A 59 9.88 6.44 6.55
CA GLN A 59 9.52 6.69 7.92
C GLN A 59 8.01 6.62 8.07
N GLN A 60 7.56 6.05 9.18
CA GLN A 60 6.18 6.08 9.60
C GLN A 60 6.09 6.34 11.11
N GLN A 61 5.11 7.13 11.51
CA GLN A 61 4.83 7.43 12.91
C GLN A 61 3.33 7.43 13.13
N LEU A 62 2.84 6.38 13.79
CA LEU A 62 1.44 6.27 14.19
C LEU A 62 1.14 7.26 15.33
N GLN A 63 0.04 8.00 15.23
CA GLN A 63 -0.47 8.83 16.32
C GLN A 63 -1.32 7.96 17.25
N ALA A 64 -0.65 7.19 18.09
CA ALA A 64 -1.27 6.32 19.08
C ALA A 64 -0.42 6.29 20.34
N TYR A 65 -1.06 5.99 21.47
CA TYR A 65 -0.38 5.73 22.75
C TYR A 65 -0.55 4.28 23.15
N SER A 66 0.43 3.76 23.90
CA SER A 66 0.38 2.38 24.42
C SER A 66 -0.50 2.34 25.67
N SER A 67 -1.38 1.35 25.74
CA SER A 67 -2.18 1.01 26.91
C SER A 67 -1.97 -0.45 27.24
N GLY A 68 -0.86 -0.76 27.93
CA GLY A 68 -0.42 -2.15 28.12
C GLY A 68 0.03 -2.77 26.80
N TYR A 69 -0.58 -3.90 26.42
CA TYR A 69 -0.29 -4.59 25.16
C TYR A 69 -0.98 -3.97 23.94
N ASP A 70 -2.02 -3.17 24.16
CA ASP A 70 -2.79 -2.56 23.08
C ASP A 70 -2.30 -1.13 22.77
N ARG A 71 -2.68 -0.64 21.58
CA ARG A 71 -2.47 0.75 21.18
C ARG A 71 -3.82 1.40 20.93
N VAL A 72 -3.99 2.63 21.43
CA VAL A 72 -5.20 3.43 21.25
C VAL A 72 -4.86 4.70 20.47
N PHE A 73 -5.69 5.06 19.50
CA PHE A 73 -5.45 6.24 18.66
C PHE A 73 -5.56 7.55 19.44
N ALA A 74 -4.66 8.49 19.10
CA ALA A 74 -4.75 9.85 19.60
C ALA A 74 -5.78 10.63 18.76
N LEU A 75 -6.96 10.89 19.35
CA LEU A 75 -8.06 11.56 18.68
C LEU A 75 -7.94 13.09 18.74
N THR A 76 -8.66 13.78 17.87
CA THR A 76 -8.82 15.24 17.93
C THR A 76 -10.15 15.65 18.51
N ARG A 77 -10.16 16.80 19.18
CA ARG A 77 -11.39 17.40 19.70
C ARG A 77 -12.16 18.07 18.56
N ASN A 78 -13.31 17.50 18.22
CA ASN A 78 -14.23 18.09 17.26
C ASN A 78 -14.95 19.32 17.86
N PRO A 79 -15.40 20.28 17.02
CA PRO A 79 -16.24 21.38 17.47
C PRO A 79 -17.48 20.88 18.23
N LEU A 80 -17.99 21.71 19.14
CA LEU A 80 -19.23 21.41 19.86
C LEU A 80 -20.42 21.39 18.89
N THR A 81 -21.48 20.69 19.28
CA THR A 81 -22.75 20.70 18.54
C THR A 81 -23.40 22.08 18.59
N LYS A 82 -24.47 22.27 17.81
CA LYS A 82 -25.28 23.50 17.82
C LYS A 82 -25.81 23.83 19.23
N GLU A 83 -26.05 22.83 20.05
CA GLU A 83 -26.50 22.93 21.44
C GLU A 83 -25.33 23.09 22.44
N ALA A 84 -24.11 23.38 21.96
CA ALA A 84 -22.88 23.49 22.73
C ALA A 84 -22.51 22.22 23.53
N LYS A 85 -22.94 21.04 23.06
CA LYS A 85 -22.59 19.74 23.66
C LYS A 85 -21.41 19.10 22.94
N THR A 86 -20.72 18.18 23.62
CA THR A 86 -19.68 17.37 23.00
C THR A 86 -20.29 16.50 21.90
N ALA A 87 -19.75 16.59 20.68
CA ALA A 87 -20.14 15.71 19.58
C ALA A 87 -19.75 14.26 19.87
N ALA A 88 -20.41 13.30 19.22
CA ALA A 88 -20.04 11.90 19.32
C ALA A 88 -18.58 11.70 18.88
N PHE A 89 -17.86 10.83 19.60
CA PHE A 89 -16.49 10.47 19.26
C PHE A 89 -16.52 9.43 18.13
N ASN A 90 -16.04 9.84 16.96
CA ASN A 90 -15.70 8.92 15.89
C ASN A 90 -14.19 8.73 15.92
N GLU A 91 -13.73 7.49 16.10
CA GLU A 91 -12.31 7.20 16.11
C GLU A 91 -11.73 7.31 14.70
N GLU A 92 -10.67 8.11 14.56
CA GLU A 92 -9.92 8.25 13.32
C GLU A 92 -8.45 7.96 13.62
N GLY A 93 -7.92 6.91 13.01
CA GLY A 93 -6.49 6.61 13.08
C GLY A 93 -5.71 7.51 12.15
N ARG A 94 -4.68 8.17 12.69
CA ARG A 94 -3.82 9.09 11.94
C ARG A 94 -2.35 8.71 12.10
N MET A 95 -1.56 9.02 11.08
CA MET A 95 -0.11 8.85 11.12
C MET A 95 0.61 9.91 10.29
N HIS A 96 1.87 10.15 10.62
CA HIS A 96 2.81 10.85 9.74
C HIS A 96 3.63 9.84 8.96
N ILE A 97 3.78 10.05 7.66
CA ILE A 97 4.59 9.19 6.78
C ILE A 97 5.53 10.01 5.92
N THR A 98 6.69 9.44 5.64
CA THR A 98 7.61 9.90 4.59
C THR A 98 7.76 8.76 3.59
N VAL A 99 7.24 8.96 2.39
CA VAL A 99 7.23 7.95 1.33
C VAL A 99 7.89 8.47 0.07
N SER A 100 8.44 7.58 -0.75
CA SER A 100 8.74 7.89 -2.15
C SER A 100 7.82 7.10 -3.06
N LEU A 101 7.34 7.77 -4.11
CA LEU A 101 6.48 7.17 -5.13
C LEU A 101 7.27 7.00 -6.41
N VAL A 102 7.19 5.81 -7.00
CA VAL A 102 7.82 5.47 -8.28
C VAL A 102 6.70 5.18 -9.27
N VAL A 103 6.50 6.06 -10.23
CA VAL A 103 5.29 6.08 -11.07
C VAL A 103 5.66 5.93 -12.53
N GLU A 104 5.01 4.98 -13.20
CA GLU A 104 5.13 4.85 -14.65
C GLU A 104 4.33 5.94 -15.36
N CYS A 105 4.96 6.58 -16.34
CA CYS A 105 4.40 7.64 -17.15
C CYS A 105 4.42 7.24 -18.62
N ASN A 106 3.26 7.25 -19.25
CA ASN A 106 3.06 6.96 -20.66
C ASN A 106 2.74 8.25 -21.43
N GLY A 107 3.34 8.37 -22.62
CA GLY A 107 3.21 9.55 -23.48
C GLY A 107 4.56 10.12 -23.90
N VAL A 108 4.54 11.19 -24.70
CA VAL A 108 5.75 11.86 -25.18
C VAL A 108 6.00 13.10 -24.32
N ILE A 109 7.20 13.19 -23.75
CA ILE A 109 7.64 14.38 -23.02
C ILE A 109 8.45 15.25 -23.98
N ASP A 110 7.83 16.33 -24.45
CA ASP A 110 8.48 17.27 -25.38
C ASP A 110 9.56 18.08 -24.68
N GLY A 111 10.61 18.45 -25.42
CA GLY A 111 11.66 19.35 -24.93
C GLY A 111 12.82 18.68 -24.17
N GLY A 112 12.94 17.35 -24.25
CA GLY A 112 14.09 16.61 -23.71
C GLY A 112 14.28 16.84 -22.21
N GLU A 113 15.50 17.16 -21.78
CA GLU A 113 15.83 17.40 -20.36
C GLU A 113 15.11 18.63 -19.78
N ALA A 114 14.96 19.71 -20.56
CA ALA A 114 14.21 20.88 -20.13
C ALA A 114 12.71 20.56 -19.94
N GLY A 115 12.16 19.72 -20.83
CA GLY A 115 10.80 19.21 -20.72
C GLY A 115 10.58 18.34 -19.48
N ALA A 116 11.52 17.43 -19.21
CA ALA A 116 11.51 16.58 -18.03
C ALA A 116 11.56 17.41 -16.74
N GLN A 117 12.39 18.45 -16.69
CA GLN A 117 12.47 19.36 -15.54
C GLN A 117 11.17 20.16 -15.37
N ALA A 118 10.62 20.71 -16.45
CA ALA A 118 9.35 21.45 -16.39
C ALA A 118 8.18 20.56 -15.91
N LEU A 119 8.16 19.29 -16.32
CA LEU A 119 7.19 18.31 -15.82
C LEU A 119 7.42 18.00 -14.34
N ALA A 120 8.67 17.85 -13.90
CA ALA A 120 9.00 17.64 -12.49
C ALA A 120 8.52 18.80 -11.60
N ASP A 121 8.73 20.03 -12.03
CA ASP A 121 8.30 21.24 -11.31
C ASP A 121 6.76 21.34 -11.26
N GLU A 122 6.08 21.03 -12.36
CA GLU A 122 4.62 20.97 -12.41
C GLU A 122 4.06 19.91 -11.46
N LEU A 123 4.65 18.71 -11.47
CA LEU A 123 4.27 17.61 -10.59
C LEU A 123 4.49 17.94 -9.12
N ALA A 124 5.59 18.60 -8.77
CA ALA A 124 5.85 19.06 -7.40
C ALA A 124 4.72 19.99 -6.94
N ARG A 125 4.39 21.01 -7.74
CA ARG A 125 3.29 21.95 -7.45
C ARG A 125 1.93 21.26 -7.37
N LEU A 126 1.62 20.37 -8.32
CA LEU A 126 0.35 19.65 -8.36
C LEU A 126 0.18 18.72 -7.18
N SER A 127 1.26 18.06 -6.76
CA SER A 127 1.27 17.14 -5.62
C SER A 127 1.04 17.88 -4.31
N LEU A 128 1.69 19.03 -4.09
CA LEU A 128 1.46 19.88 -2.91
C LEU A 128 0.02 20.42 -2.80
N SER A 129 -0.70 20.53 -3.93
CA SER A 129 -2.11 20.94 -3.93
C SER A 129 -3.11 19.81 -3.63
N GLN A 130 -2.61 18.59 -3.37
CA GLN A 130 -3.42 17.39 -3.19
C GLN A 130 -3.18 16.75 -1.82
N ARG A 131 -3.99 15.73 -1.53
CA ARG A 131 -3.90 14.92 -0.31
C ARG A 131 -3.47 13.51 -0.67
N LEU A 132 -2.65 12.89 0.18
CA LEU A 132 -2.28 11.49 0.07
C LEU A 132 -2.82 10.74 1.29
N ALA A 133 -3.61 9.69 1.04
CA ALA A 133 -4.32 8.94 2.08
C ALA A 133 -5.11 9.83 3.06
N GLY A 134 -5.76 10.89 2.57
CA GLY A 134 -6.49 11.88 3.38
C GLY A 134 -5.62 12.91 4.11
N GLY A 135 -4.32 12.65 4.24
CA GLY A 135 -3.33 13.52 4.86
C GLY A 135 -2.85 14.66 3.95
N THR A 136 -2.22 15.66 4.56
CA THR A 136 -1.68 16.83 3.85
C THR A 136 -0.22 16.58 3.48
N ILE A 137 0.13 16.80 2.21
CA ILE A 137 1.54 16.76 1.78
C ILE A 137 2.18 18.08 2.17
N VAL A 138 3.14 18.03 3.10
CA VAL A 138 3.80 19.23 3.65
C VAL A 138 5.09 19.56 2.91
N ASP A 139 5.75 18.56 2.32
CA ASP A 139 7.04 18.71 1.66
C ASP A 139 7.29 17.55 0.69
N ILE A 140 8.06 17.82 -0.36
CA ILE A 140 8.53 16.83 -1.34
C ILE A 140 10.01 17.08 -1.58
N GLY A 141 10.86 16.18 -1.12
CA GLY A 141 12.31 16.38 -1.19
C GLY A 141 12.86 16.54 -2.61
N ASN A 142 12.38 15.74 -3.56
CA ASN A 142 12.73 15.92 -4.98
C ASN A 142 11.70 15.25 -5.90
N VAL A 143 11.41 15.85 -7.04
CA VAL A 143 10.70 15.19 -8.14
C VAL A 143 11.67 15.04 -9.30
N SER A 144 11.72 13.85 -9.89
CA SER A 144 12.57 13.60 -11.06
C SER A 144 11.82 12.78 -12.10
N VAL A 145 12.06 13.12 -13.36
CA VAL A 145 11.51 12.43 -14.53
C VAL A 145 12.67 11.88 -15.32
N MET A 146 12.66 10.58 -15.60
CA MET A 146 13.76 9.89 -16.28
C MET A 146 13.24 8.83 -17.23
N ALA A 147 14.11 8.35 -18.12
CA ALA A 147 13.80 7.19 -18.95
C ALA A 147 13.55 5.96 -18.07
N TYR A 148 12.64 5.10 -18.52
CA TYR A 148 12.40 3.81 -17.87
C TYR A 148 13.70 2.99 -17.83
N PRO A 149 14.06 2.37 -16.70
CA PRO A 149 15.34 1.70 -16.54
C PRO A 149 15.42 0.44 -17.43
N ALA A 150 16.19 0.51 -18.51
CA ALA A 150 16.39 -0.62 -19.43
C ALA A 150 17.49 -1.61 -18.97
N THR A 151 18.26 -1.28 -17.93
CA THR A 151 19.36 -2.13 -17.44
C THR A 151 19.34 -2.27 -15.92
N PRO A 152 19.84 -3.39 -15.36
CA PRO A 152 19.96 -3.57 -13.91
C PRO A 152 20.79 -2.48 -13.23
N ALA A 153 21.82 -1.96 -13.91
CA ALA A 153 22.64 -0.86 -13.38
C ALA A 153 21.84 0.45 -13.25
N ALA A 154 20.96 0.74 -14.22
CA ALA A 154 20.07 1.90 -14.16
C ALA A 154 19.05 1.77 -13.02
N LEU A 155 18.45 0.57 -12.86
CA LEU A 155 17.56 0.28 -11.73
C LEU A 155 18.27 0.47 -10.38
N ARG A 156 19.47 -0.10 -10.21
CA ARG A 156 20.28 0.07 -8.99
C ARG A 156 20.62 1.52 -8.68
N ARG A 157 20.71 2.41 -9.68
CA ARG A 157 20.92 3.85 -9.45
C ARG A 157 19.68 4.51 -8.88
N ILE A 158 18.50 4.10 -9.33
CA ILE A 158 17.21 4.58 -8.82
C ILE A 158 16.99 4.04 -7.40
N THR A 159 17.11 2.74 -7.18
CA THR A 159 16.87 2.12 -5.86
C THR A 159 17.84 2.64 -4.79
N ARG A 160 19.11 2.89 -5.13
CA ARG A 160 20.07 3.54 -4.20
C ARG A 160 19.65 4.95 -3.78
N ARG A 161 18.97 5.69 -4.64
CA ARG A 161 18.42 7.02 -4.29
C ARG A 161 17.18 6.92 -3.40
N LEU A 162 16.56 5.76 -3.31
CA LEU A 162 15.39 5.52 -2.46
C LEU A 162 15.79 4.95 -1.09
N LEU A 163 17.09 4.75 -0.85
CA LEU A 163 17.61 4.39 0.48
C LEU A 163 17.79 5.64 1.35
N PRO A 164 17.57 5.52 2.68
CA PRO A 164 17.06 4.35 3.40
C PRO A 164 15.54 4.22 3.22
N GLY A 165 15.03 3.02 2.88
CA GLY A 165 13.60 2.79 2.71
C GLY A 165 13.29 1.34 2.35
N PHE A 166 12.02 0.96 2.50
CA PHE A 166 11.50 -0.36 2.18
C PHE A 166 10.37 -0.22 1.16
N ALA A 167 10.43 -1.00 0.08
CA ALA A 167 9.38 -1.08 -0.91
C ALA A 167 8.25 -1.98 -0.40
N LEU A 168 7.00 -1.58 -0.58
CA LEU A 168 5.83 -2.41 -0.32
C LEU A 168 5.52 -3.22 -1.58
N LEU A 169 5.64 -4.54 -1.50
CA LEU A 169 5.37 -5.47 -2.60
C LEU A 169 4.05 -6.21 -2.36
N ASP A 170 3.37 -6.62 -3.42
CA ASP A 170 2.24 -7.56 -3.35
C ASP A 170 2.79 -8.97 -3.19
N ARG A 171 2.32 -9.68 -2.17
CA ARG A 171 2.61 -11.11 -1.91
C ARG A 171 1.31 -11.90 -1.70
N SER A 172 0.22 -11.49 -2.33
CA SER A 172 -1.08 -12.17 -2.19
C SER A 172 -1.06 -13.62 -2.68
N GLU A 173 -0.09 -14.01 -3.51
CA GLU A 173 0.15 -15.41 -3.88
C GLU A 173 0.55 -16.27 -2.69
N LEU A 174 1.36 -15.76 -1.76
CA LEU A 174 1.75 -16.50 -0.55
C LEU A 174 0.55 -16.83 0.34
N LEU A 175 -0.41 -15.92 0.40
CA LEU A 175 -1.66 -16.16 1.14
C LEU A 175 -2.43 -17.32 0.51
N TYR A 176 -2.52 -17.33 -0.82
CA TYR A 176 -3.22 -18.39 -1.53
C TYR A 176 -2.52 -19.74 -1.31
N ASP A 177 -1.21 -19.81 -1.44
CA ASP A 177 -0.43 -21.04 -1.27
C ASP A 177 -0.51 -21.57 0.18
N HIS A 178 -0.46 -20.67 1.17
CA HIS A 178 -0.64 -21.03 2.58
C HIS A 178 -2.06 -21.57 2.84
N TYR A 179 -3.08 -20.92 2.29
CA TYR A 179 -4.46 -21.39 2.39
C TYR A 179 -4.64 -22.78 1.78
N GLN A 180 -4.07 -23.05 0.60
CA GLN A 180 -4.15 -24.37 -0.03
C GLN A 180 -3.50 -25.45 0.85
N THR A 181 -2.34 -25.15 1.43
CA THR A 181 -1.63 -26.06 2.36
C THR A 181 -2.47 -26.36 3.59
N LEU A 182 -3.05 -25.35 4.23
CA LEU A 182 -3.90 -25.53 5.40
C LEU A 182 -5.19 -26.30 5.07
N HIS A 183 -5.85 -25.94 3.97
CA HIS A 183 -7.10 -26.56 3.53
C HIS A 183 -6.91 -28.04 3.17
N ALA A 184 -5.74 -28.44 2.65
CA ALA A 184 -5.42 -29.84 2.40
C ALA A 184 -5.39 -30.68 3.69
N SER A 185 -4.95 -30.08 4.81
CA SER A 185 -4.92 -30.74 6.12
C SER A 185 -6.23 -30.65 6.90
N ASN A 186 -6.97 -29.55 6.73
CA ASN A 186 -8.23 -29.28 7.40
C ASN A 186 -9.20 -28.56 6.45
N PRO A 187 -10.18 -29.28 5.86
CA PRO A 187 -11.15 -28.71 4.93
C PRO A 187 -12.10 -27.66 5.52
N GLN A 188 -12.08 -27.42 6.84
CA GLN A 188 -12.89 -26.39 7.49
C GLN A 188 -12.16 -25.04 7.62
N VAL A 189 -10.88 -24.97 7.23
CA VAL A 189 -10.10 -23.72 7.28
C VAL A 189 -10.67 -22.71 6.28
N GLU A 190 -10.90 -21.49 6.73
CA GLU A 190 -11.29 -20.39 5.87
C GLU A 190 -10.08 -19.53 5.44
N MET A 191 -10.25 -18.75 4.37
CA MET A 191 -9.22 -17.82 3.90
C MET A 191 -8.79 -16.82 4.98
N LEU A 192 -9.74 -16.42 5.85
CA LEU A 192 -9.46 -15.50 6.95
C LEU A 192 -8.49 -16.11 7.97
N ASP A 193 -8.62 -17.40 8.27
CA ASP A 193 -7.71 -18.10 9.19
C ASP A 193 -6.28 -18.10 8.64
N ALA A 194 -6.13 -18.45 7.36
CA ALA A 194 -4.84 -18.40 6.67
C ALA A 194 -4.26 -16.98 6.67
N TRP A 195 -5.08 -15.96 6.50
CA TRP A 195 -4.65 -14.56 6.52
C TRP A 195 -4.17 -14.10 7.90
N LEU A 196 -4.84 -14.53 8.97
CA LEU A 196 -4.46 -14.20 10.35
C LEU A 196 -3.10 -14.79 10.75
N ASP A 197 -2.68 -15.90 10.13
CA ASP A 197 -1.36 -16.50 10.39
C ASP A 197 -0.19 -15.57 9.99
N PHE A 198 -0.39 -14.70 9.00
CA PHE A 198 0.60 -13.70 8.63
C PHE A 198 0.74 -12.62 9.73
N ALA A 199 -0.29 -12.38 10.53
CA ALA A 199 -0.25 -11.45 11.67
C ALA A 199 0.18 -12.12 12.99
N ALA A 200 -0.31 -13.32 13.27
CA ALA A 200 -0.19 -13.97 14.58
C ALA A 200 1.25 -14.41 14.91
N LEU A 201 1.67 -14.25 16.17
CA LEU A 201 2.86 -14.89 16.73
C LEU A 201 2.42 -16.16 17.46
N LYS A 202 2.64 -17.31 16.84
CA LYS A 202 2.25 -18.61 17.40
C LYS A 202 3.43 -19.26 18.11
N GLN A 203 3.14 -19.99 19.18
CA GLN A 203 4.10 -20.84 19.88
C GLN A 203 3.53 -22.25 20.00
N GLN A 204 4.40 -23.24 19.91
CA GLN A 204 4.07 -24.64 20.12
C GLN A 204 4.95 -25.22 21.21
N ALA A 205 4.34 -26.05 22.06
CA ALA A 205 5.05 -26.85 23.04
C ALA A 205 5.75 -28.02 22.33
N GLU A 206 7.05 -28.14 22.53
CA GLU A 206 7.88 -29.27 22.14
C GLU A 206 8.28 -30.03 23.41
N GLY A 207 7.89 -31.31 23.48
CA GLY A 207 8.19 -32.19 24.61
C GLY A 207 7.64 -33.58 24.35
N ASP A 208 8.35 -34.59 24.86
CA ASP A 208 7.85 -35.96 24.88
C ASP A 208 6.82 -36.10 26.01
N GLU A 209 5.73 -36.86 25.83
CA GLU A 209 4.63 -36.97 26.82
C GLU A 209 5.10 -37.47 28.20
N GLN A 210 6.33 -38.00 28.28
CA GLN A 210 6.97 -38.59 29.45
C GLN A 210 7.99 -37.66 30.15
N SER A 211 8.26 -36.48 29.59
CA SER A 211 9.20 -35.49 30.14
C SER A 211 8.47 -34.49 31.05
N GLU A 212 9.00 -34.22 32.25
CA GLU A 212 8.52 -33.13 33.13
C GLU A 212 8.86 -31.73 32.59
N HIS A 213 9.70 -31.63 31.56
CA HIS A 213 10.11 -30.38 30.95
C HIS A 213 9.48 -30.20 29.56
N VAL A 214 8.74 -29.10 29.39
CA VAL A 214 8.14 -28.64 28.13
C VAL A 214 8.89 -27.40 27.65
N GLU A 215 9.39 -27.42 26.41
CA GLU A 215 10.01 -26.27 25.78
C GLU A 215 8.98 -25.58 24.86
N TRP A 216 8.84 -24.26 24.95
CA TRP A 216 7.97 -23.51 24.04
C TRP A 216 8.79 -22.88 22.92
N ARG A 217 8.45 -23.19 21.66
CA ARG A 217 9.12 -22.64 20.49
C ARG A 217 8.17 -21.82 19.64
N TYR A 218 8.67 -20.71 19.11
CA TYR A 218 7.92 -19.92 18.15
C TYR A 218 7.80 -20.69 16.83
N LEU A 219 6.60 -20.72 16.29
CA LEU A 219 6.39 -21.25 14.96
C LEU A 219 6.83 -20.23 13.91
N PRO A 220 7.44 -20.68 12.81
CA PRO A 220 7.77 -19.79 11.70
C PRO A 220 6.49 -19.17 11.13
N LYS A 221 6.62 -17.96 10.57
CA LYS A 221 5.58 -17.37 9.74
C LYS A 221 5.34 -18.24 8.49
N PRO A 222 4.18 -18.14 7.83
CA PRO A 222 3.87 -18.91 6.63
C PRO A 222 4.94 -18.83 5.53
N ALA A 223 5.66 -17.71 5.46
CA ALA A 223 6.80 -17.52 4.57
C ALA A 223 7.82 -16.55 5.19
N ALA A 224 9.03 -16.55 4.65
CA ALA A 224 10.12 -15.67 5.08
C ALA A 224 9.91 -14.22 4.62
N GLY A 225 10.56 -13.28 5.33
CA GLY A 225 10.48 -11.85 5.05
C GLY A 225 9.58 -11.09 6.03
N TYR A 226 9.43 -9.79 5.81
CA TYR A 226 8.56 -8.94 6.64
C TYR A 226 7.19 -8.81 5.99
N LEU A 227 6.37 -9.84 6.21
CA LEU A 227 5.03 -9.97 5.65
C LEU A 227 4.01 -9.26 6.53
N VAL A 228 3.12 -8.51 5.90
CA VAL A 228 2.07 -7.74 6.58
C VAL A 228 0.73 -7.96 5.91
N PRO A 229 -0.35 -8.18 6.67
CA PRO A 229 -1.70 -8.11 6.13
C PRO A 229 -1.98 -6.69 5.60
N LEU A 230 -2.55 -6.56 4.40
CA LEU A 230 -2.99 -5.27 3.86
C LEU A 230 -4.35 -5.36 3.18
N GLN A 231 -5.04 -4.22 3.09
CA GLN A 231 -6.19 -4.07 2.21
C GLN A 231 -5.71 -3.85 0.76
N THR A 232 -6.10 -4.75 -0.14
CA THR A 232 -5.67 -4.76 -1.55
C THR A 232 -6.79 -4.38 -2.52
N GLY A 233 -8.00 -4.08 -2.06
CA GLY A 233 -9.05 -3.66 -2.97
C GLY A 233 -10.44 -3.72 -2.38
N TYR A 234 -11.42 -3.93 -3.26
CA TYR A 234 -12.82 -4.03 -2.93
C TYR A 234 -13.51 -5.12 -3.76
N ARG A 235 -14.56 -5.74 -3.20
CA ARG A 235 -15.46 -6.65 -3.90
C ARG A 235 -16.88 -6.12 -3.84
N ALA A 236 -17.59 -6.22 -4.95
CA ALA A 236 -19.00 -5.89 -5.00
C ALA A 236 -19.82 -6.76 -4.04
N ILE A 237 -20.76 -6.13 -3.33
CA ILE A 237 -21.81 -6.80 -2.55
C ILE A 237 -23.21 -6.45 -3.06
N SER A 238 -23.29 -5.74 -4.19
CA SER A 238 -24.53 -5.41 -4.89
C SER A 238 -24.37 -5.50 -6.41
N PRO A 239 -25.47 -5.52 -7.16
CA PRO A 239 -25.46 -5.24 -8.59
C PRO A 239 -24.87 -3.85 -8.90
N LEU A 240 -24.52 -3.64 -10.17
CA LEU A 240 -24.17 -2.31 -10.68
C LEU A 240 -25.45 -1.53 -10.96
N TYR A 241 -25.66 -0.45 -10.21
CA TYR A 241 -26.79 0.45 -10.39
C TYR A 241 -26.47 1.52 -11.44
N ALA A 242 -27.49 1.92 -12.19
CA ALA A 242 -27.38 2.99 -13.18
C ALA A 242 -27.14 4.35 -12.49
N PRO A 243 -26.61 5.35 -13.23
CA PRO A 243 -26.53 6.72 -12.71
C PRO A 243 -27.91 7.22 -12.23
N ASP A 244 -27.93 7.96 -11.12
CA ASP A 244 -29.14 8.52 -10.47
C ASP A 244 -30.13 7.48 -9.86
N GLU A 245 -29.82 6.18 -9.90
CA GLU A 245 -30.66 5.15 -9.26
C GLU A 245 -30.50 5.12 -7.73
N VAL A 246 -29.29 5.39 -7.24
CA VAL A 246 -28.96 5.42 -5.81
C VAL A 246 -28.97 6.86 -5.31
N LYS A 247 -29.72 7.14 -4.25
CA LYS A 247 -29.79 8.47 -3.63
C LYS A 247 -28.48 8.84 -2.92
N ASN A 248 -28.18 10.13 -2.86
CA ASN A 248 -27.03 10.69 -2.12
C ASN A 248 -25.66 10.16 -2.58
N THR A 249 -25.51 9.81 -3.86
CA THR A 249 -24.20 9.51 -4.46
C THR A 249 -23.36 10.79 -4.58
N ARG A 250 -22.05 10.62 -4.82
CA ARG A 250 -21.11 11.74 -4.99
C ARG A 250 -21.42 12.59 -6.23
N ASP A 251 -21.91 11.94 -7.28
CA ASP A 251 -22.38 12.56 -8.52
C ASP A 251 -23.49 11.70 -9.15
N ALA A 252 -24.26 12.32 -10.05
CA ALA A 252 -25.41 11.68 -10.70
C ALA A 252 -25.05 11.03 -12.06
N ALA A 253 -23.78 11.06 -12.48
CA ALA A 253 -23.36 10.60 -13.80
C ALA A 253 -22.61 9.26 -13.77
N THR A 254 -22.06 8.88 -12.62
CA THR A 254 -21.26 7.68 -12.45
C THR A 254 -22.11 6.51 -11.95
N PRO A 255 -22.04 5.32 -12.57
CA PRO A 255 -22.67 4.10 -12.04
C PRO A 255 -22.21 3.79 -10.62
N PHE A 256 -23.12 3.27 -9.79
CA PHE A 256 -22.87 3.05 -8.37
C PHE A 256 -22.93 1.57 -8.01
N ARG A 257 -22.11 1.16 -7.02
CA ARG A 257 -22.12 -0.21 -6.49
C ARG A 257 -21.65 -0.20 -5.04
N PHE A 258 -22.31 -0.97 -4.18
CA PHE A 258 -21.82 -1.21 -2.82
C PHE A 258 -20.71 -2.23 -2.85
N ALA A 259 -19.67 -2.01 -2.05
CA ALA A 259 -18.49 -2.85 -2.01
C ALA A 259 -17.97 -3.03 -0.57
N GLU A 260 -17.34 -4.16 -0.32
CA GLU A 260 -16.59 -4.45 0.89
C GLU A 260 -15.10 -4.52 0.61
N ALA A 261 -14.27 -4.33 1.64
CA ALA A 261 -12.82 -4.38 1.53
C ALA A 261 -12.34 -5.82 1.26
N LEU A 262 -11.35 -5.94 0.37
CA LEU A 262 -10.59 -7.17 0.16
C LEU A 262 -9.20 -7.04 0.75
N TYR A 263 -8.71 -8.15 1.30
CA TYR A 263 -7.42 -8.23 1.97
C TYR A 263 -6.50 -9.20 1.25
N GLY A 264 -5.21 -8.88 1.31
CA GLY A 264 -4.11 -9.72 0.84
C GLY A 264 -2.93 -9.59 1.79
N VAL A 265 -1.77 -10.02 1.32
CA VAL A 265 -0.51 -9.93 2.06
C VAL A 265 0.46 -9.10 1.24
N GLY A 266 1.18 -8.21 1.91
CA GLY A 266 2.27 -7.44 1.34
C GLY A 266 3.57 -7.74 2.04
N GLU A 267 4.67 -7.34 1.43
CA GLU A 267 6.00 -7.47 2.01
C GLU A 267 6.72 -6.14 2.01
N TRP A 268 7.29 -5.76 3.15
CA TRP A 268 8.27 -4.68 3.19
C TRP A 268 9.65 -5.24 2.83
N ARG A 269 10.05 -5.04 1.58
CA ARG A 269 11.34 -5.53 1.06
C ARG A 269 12.34 -4.39 0.93
N SER A 270 13.58 -4.65 1.34
CA SER A 270 14.64 -3.67 1.18
C SER A 270 15.00 -3.49 -0.30
N LEU A 271 15.29 -2.26 -0.69
CA LEU A 271 15.50 -1.85 -2.09
C LEU A 271 16.71 -2.49 -2.77
N HIS A 272 17.68 -3.01 -2.00
CA HIS A 272 18.81 -3.75 -2.57
C HIS A 272 18.43 -5.14 -3.10
N ARG A 273 17.29 -5.69 -2.66
CA ARG A 273 16.75 -6.99 -3.10
C ARG A 273 15.75 -6.86 -4.24
N ILE A 274 15.54 -5.65 -4.77
CA ILE A 274 14.67 -5.43 -5.93
C ILE A 274 15.51 -5.65 -7.19
N SER A 275 15.25 -6.76 -7.87
CA SER A 275 15.96 -7.14 -9.10
C SER A 275 15.29 -6.58 -10.35
N ASP A 276 13.98 -6.33 -10.30
CA ASP A 276 13.21 -5.76 -11.39
C ASP A 276 12.18 -4.73 -10.90
N LEU A 277 11.99 -3.66 -11.67
CA LEU A 277 11.11 -2.55 -11.30
C LEU A 277 9.64 -2.96 -11.17
N PRO A 278 9.05 -3.75 -12.09
CA PRO A 278 7.65 -4.19 -11.99
C PRO A 278 7.32 -4.96 -10.71
N GLN A 279 8.31 -5.58 -10.04
CA GLN A 279 8.08 -6.27 -8.76
C GLN A 279 7.56 -5.32 -7.66
N MET A 280 7.98 -4.06 -7.71
CA MET A 280 7.58 -3.05 -6.72
C MET A 280 6.46 -2.13 -7.18
N LEU A 281 5.94 -2.32 -8.40
CA LEU A 281 4.86 -1.52 -8.96
C LEU A 281 3.51 -2.18 -8.68
N TRP A 282 2.55 -1.37 -8.24
CA TRP A 282 1.16 -1.74 -8.10
C TRP A 282 0.34 -1.17 -9.24
N GLN A 283 -0.71 -1.88 -9.62
CA GLN A 283 -1.66 -1.49 -10.66
C GLN A 283 -3.10 -1.77 -10.25
N TYR A 284 -4.04 -1.02 -10.83
CA TYR A 284 -5.44 -1.39 -10.75
C TYR A 284 -5.71 -2.61 -11.64
N HIS A 285 -6.44 -3.57 -11.11
CA HIS A 285 -6.90 -4.74 -11.82
C HIS A 285 -8.39 -4.95 -11.54
N HIS A 286 -9.20 -4.96 -12.59
CA HIS A 286 -10.63 -5.20 -12.48
C HIS A 286 -10.97 -6.54 -13.12
N GLN A 287 -11.57 -7.44 -12.35
CA GLN A 287 -12.02 -8.75 -12.80
C GLN A 287 -13.37 -9.04 -12.18
N ASP A 288 -14.38 -9.24 -13.02
CA ASP A 288 -15.77 -9.49 -12.60
C ASP A 288 -16.29 -8.43 -11.62
N ASP A 289 -16.54 -8.84 -10.37
CA ASP A 289 -17.04 -8.02 -9.28
C ASP A 289 -15.91 -7.51 -8.35
N CYS A 290 -14.64 -7.70 -8.72
CA CYS A 290 -13.48 -7.36 -7.92
C CYS A 290 -12.71 -6.16 -8.49
N TYR A 291 -12.50 -5.15 -7.65
CA TYR A 291 -11.69 -3.95 -7.89
C TYR A 291 -10.41 -4.04 -7.07
N LEU A 292 -9.36 -4.55 -7.68
CA LEU A 292 -8.14 -4.95 -6.98
C LEU A 292 -6.98 -4.02 -7.29
N CYS A 293 -6.06 -3.95 -6.35
CA CYS A 293 -4.73 -3.40 -6.48
C CYS A 293 -3.79 -4.59 -6.38
N ARG A 294 -3.08 -4.91 -7.46
CA ARG A 294 -2.16 -6.05 -7.52
C ARG A 294 -0.77 -5.59 -7.94
N GLY A 295 0.24 -6.37 -7.59
CA GLY A 295 1.58 -6.22 -8.17
C GLY A 295 1.54 -6.38 -9.69
N VAL A 296 2.38 -5.64 -10.42
CA VAL A 296 2.55 -5.83 -11.88
C VAL A 296 3.23 -7.17 -12.16
N MET A 297 4.14 -7.59 -11.28
CA MET A 297 4.83 -8.87 -11.33
C MET A 297 4.97 -9.44 -9.92
N SER A 298 4.78 -10.76 -9.78
CA SER A 298 5.03 -11.45 -8.51
C SER A 298 6.50 -11.30 -8.10
N ALA A 299 6.73 -11.06 -6.82
CA ALA A 299 8.08 -11.04 -6.28
C ALA A 299 8.61 -12.48 -6.17
N GLN A 300 9.88 -12.69 -6.51
CA GLN A 300 10.51 -13.99 -6.32
C GLN A 300 10.70 -14.27 -4.82
N GLU A 301 10.47 -15.53 -4.42
CA GLU A 301 10.91 -16.06 -3.13
C GLU A 301 12.42 -16.20 -3.15
N GLU A 302 13.10 -15.58 -2.18
CA GLU A 302 14.52 -15.84 -1.95
C GLU A 302 14.63 -16.75 -0.73
N TYR A 303 15.28 -17.90 -0.93
CA TYR A 303 15.75 -18.74 0.16
C TYR A 303 16.79 -17.95 0.94
N ALA A 304 16.54 -17.71 2.22
CA ALA A 304 17.59 -17.26 3.11
C ALA A 304 18.60 -18.42 3.25
N GLU A 305 19.72 -18.34 2.55
CA GLU A 305 20.94 -18.99 3.02
C GLU A 305 21.27 -18.32 4.36
N PHE A 306 20.76 -18.89 5.45
CA PHE A 306 21.30 -18.60 6.76
C PHE A 306 22.76 -19.06 6.72
N ASN A 307 23.69 -18.13 6.91
CA ASN A 307 25.04 -18.51 7.28
C ASN A 307 24.92 -19.29 8.59
N GLU A 308 25.04 -20.61 8.52
CA GLU A 308 25.42 -21.42 9.66
C GLU A 308 26.85 -21.02 10.03
N GLU A 309 26.98 -20.11 11.01
CA GLU A 309 28.16 -20.00 11.87
C GLU A 309 27.80 -20.40 13.30
#